data_AF-A0A4Q3HCG1-F1
#
_entry.id   AF-A0A4Q3HCG1-F1
#
_cell.length_a   1.000
_cell.length_b   1.000
_cell.length_c   1.000
_cell.angle_alpha   90.00
_cell.angle_beta   90.00
_cell.angle_gamma   90.00
#
_symmetry.space_group_name_H-M   'P 1'
#
loop_
_entity.id
_entity.type
_entity.pdbx_description
1 polymer ?
#
loop_
_entity_poly.entity_id
_entity_poly.type
_entity_poly.pdbx_seq_one_letter_code
_entity_poly.pdbx_strand_id
1 'polypeptide(L)'
;MRLGCAAEYSAARAREEGEETAGYIAGDTSHFEQIGAVEAVYNRLVIYRSRLLHSGQIPPGADLSEDPRKGRLTANIFVTYRV
;
A
#
# COMPACT_ATOMS: atom_id res chain seq x y z
N MET A 1 -11.16 -21.26 -0.80
CA MET A 1 -11.43 -20.02 -0.03
C MET A 1 -12.41 -20.41 1.09
N ARG A 2 -11.96 -20.51 2.35
CA ARG A 2 -12.83 -20.96 3.47
C ARG A 2 -13.71 -19.79 3.93
N LEU A 3 -15.02 -20.02 4.04
CA LEU A 3 -16.02 -19.05 4.50
C LEU A 3 -15.90 -18.61 5.98
N GLY A 4 -14.88 -19.04 6.73
CA GLY A 4 -14.62 -18.60 8.12
C GLY A 4 -13.71 -17.36 8.25
N CYS A 5 -13.04 -16.97 7.16
CA CYS A 5 -11.92 -16.03 7.20
C CYS A 5 -12.30 -14.61 7.68
N ALA A 6 -13.48 -14.11 7.31
CA ALA A 6 -13.86 -12.72 7.60
C ALA A 6 -14.19 -12.49 9.09
N ALA A 7 -14.99 -13.37 9.70
CA ALA A 7 -15.36 -13.24 11.12
C ALA A 7 -14.15 -13.47 12.04
N GLU A 8 -13.29 -14.44 11.71
CA GLU A 8 -12.03 -14.69 12.41
C GLU A 8 -11.08 -13.51 12.28
N TYR A 9 -10.94 -12.94 11.08
CA TYR A 9 -10.19 -11.72 10.85
C TYR A 9 -10.74 -10.56 11.68
N SER A 10 -12.05 -10.30 11.63
CA SER A 10 -12.67 -9.22 12.41
C SER A 10 -12.46 -9.40 13.92
N ALA A 11 -12.60 -10.62 14.45
CA ALA A 11 -12.34 -10.90 15.86
C ALA A 11 -10.85 -10.76 16.22
N ALA A 12 -9.94 -11.11 15.31
CA ALA A 12 -8.51 -10.87 15.49
C ALA A 12 -8.19 -9.37 15.48
N ARG A 13 -8.72 -8.62 14.52
CA ARG A 13 -8.57 -7.17 14.40
C ARG A 13 -9.14 -6.41 15.59
N ALA A 14 -10.30 -6.80 16.10
CA ALA A 14 -10.93 -6.16 17.25
C ALA A 14 -10.11 -6.28 18.55
N ARG A 15 -9.10 -7.16 18.58
CA ARG A 15 -8.17 -7.29 19.70
C ARG A 15 -6.92 -6.43 19.55
N GLU A 16 -6.71 -5.81 18.40
CA GLU A 16 -5.56 -4.93 18.15
C GLU A 16 -5.86 -3.52 18.65
N GLU A 17 -4.88 -2.91 19.32
CA GLU A 17 -4.95 -1.52 19.77
C GLU A 17 -4.53 -0.59 18.62
N GLY A 18 -5.26 0.51 18.44
CA GLY A 18 -4.97 1.55 17.44
C GLY A 18 -6.21 2.04 16.70
N GLU A 19 -6.14 3.26 16.18
CA GLU A 19 -7.24 3.85 15.40
C GLU A 19 -7.25 3.35 13.96
N GLU A 20 -8.44 3.05 13.45
CA GLU A 20 -8.67 2.81 12.03
C GLU A 20 -8.82 4.14 11.30
N THR A 21 -7.97 4.36 10.30
CA THR A 21 -8.11 5.49 9.39
C THR A 21 -8.67 5.00 8.05
N ALA A 22 -9.71 5.67 7.57
CA ALA A 22 -10.25 5.38 6.25
C ALA A 22 -9.31 5.92 5.16
N GLY A 23 -9.03 5.11 4.14
CA GLY A 23 -8.23 5.50 2.97
C GLY A 23 -6.89 4.80 2.89
N TYR A 24 -5.98 5.36 2.09
CA TYR A 24 -4.62 4.87 1.97
C TYR A 24 -3.75 5.36 3.13
N ILE A 25 -2.80 4.53 3.56
CA ILE A 25 -1.79 4.92 4.55
C ILE A 25 -0.96 6.08 3.99
N ALA A 26 -0.76 7.12 4.80
CA ALA A 26 0.08 8.26 4.49
C ALA A 26 0.87 8.68 5.74
N GLY A 27 2.14 8.29 5.82
CA GLY A 27 2.95 8.46 7.03
C GLY A 27 2.69 7.38 8.07
N ASP A 28 3.02 7.70 9.31
CA ASP A 28 2.84 6.80 10.46
C ASP A 28 1.36 6.66 10.81
N THR A 29 1.00 5.50 11.36
CA THR A 29 -0.32 5.23 11.94
C THR A 29 -0.15 4.66 13.34
N SER A 30 -1.27 4.46 14.04
CA SER A 30 -1.33 3.73 15.30
C SER A 30 -0.74 2.31 15.23
N HIS A 31 -0.75 1.70 14.05
CA HIS A 31 -0.33 0.31 13.84
C HIS A 31 1.02 0.17 13.13
N PHE A 32 1.46 1.17 12.37
CA PHE A 32 2.62 1.06 11.49
C PHE A 32 3.48 2.34 11.49
N GLU A 33 4.79 2.16 11.46
CA GLU A 33 5.77 3.22 11.21
C GLU A 33 6.16 3.22 9.72
N GLN A 34 6.18 4.40 9.09
CA GLN A 34 6.67 4.58 7.74
C GLN A 34 8.20 4.72 7.74
N ILE A 35 8.88 3.60 7.51
CA ILE A 35 10.36 3.56 7.49
C ILE A 35 11.00 4.12 6.20
N GLY A 36 10.20 4.51 5.20
CA GLY A 36 10.70 5.07 3.96
C GLY A 36 9.61 5.38 2.94
N ALA A 37 9.92 6.28 2.02
CA ALA A 37 9.03 6.67 0.91
C ALA A 37 9.86 6.92 -0.36
N VAL A 38 9.26 6.66 -1.52
CA VAL A 38 9.86 6.95 -2.82
C VAL A 38 8.93 7.85 -3.60
N GLU A 39 9.41 9.04 -3.94
CA GLU A 39 8.65 10.00 -4.74
C GLU A 39 8.30 9.42 -6.12
N ALA A 40 7.06 9.65 -6.54
CA ALA A 40 6.56 9.29 -7.85
C ALA A 40 7.13 10.21 -8.94
N VAL A 41 8.05 9.68 -9.75
CA VAL A 41 8.68 10.40 -10.85
C VAL A 41 8.52 9.59 -12.14
N TYR A 42 8.30 10.27 -13.26
CA TYR A 42 8.18 9.63 -14.57
C TYR A 42 9.42 8.78 -14.90
N ASN A 43 9.19 7.62 -15.50
CA ASN A 43 10.24 6.70 -15.96
C ASN A 43 11.20 6.20 -14.85
N ARG A 44 10.72 6.13 -13.60
CA ARG A 44 11.45 5.55 -12.47
C ARG A 44 11.00 4.11 -12.21
N LEU A 45 11.97 3.20 -12.09
CA LEU A 45 11.75 1.83 -11.61
C LEU A 45 12.15 1.71 -10.13
N VAL A 46 11.27 1.14 -9.32
CA VAL A 46 11.53 0.83 -7.91
C VAL A 46 11.47 -0.69 -7.74
N ILE A 47 12.54 -1.28 -7.19
CA ILE A 47 12.64 -2.73 -6.94
C ILE A 47 12.89 -2.95 -5.46
N TYR A 48 12.10 -3.83 -4.85
CA TYR A 48 12.22 -4.20 -3.45
C TYR A 48 11.87 -5.68 -3.26
N ARG A 49 12.23 -6.24 -2.09
CA ARG A 49 11.97 -7.65 -1.78
C ARG A 49 10.46 -7.88 -1.60
N SER A 50 9.92 -8.97 -2.14
CA SER A 50 8.48 -9.31 -2.11
C SER A 50 7.85 -9.43 -0.72
N ARG A 51 8.67 -9.50 0.34
CA ARG A 51 8.24 -9.60 1.73
C ARG A 51 8.21 -8.26 2.49
N LEU A 52 8.43 -7.14 1.80
CA LEU A 52 8.30 -5.81 2.40
C LEU A 52 6.86 -5.33 2.27
N LEU A 53 6.25 -5.01 3.42
CA LEU A 53 4.98 -4.30 3.44
C LEU A 53 5.18 -2.94 2.78
N HIS A 54 4.31 -2.61 1.83
CA HIS A 54 4.35 -1.36 1.10
C HIS A 54 2.92 -0.96 0.73
N SER A 55 2.70 0.34 0.60
CA SER A 55 1.45 0.91 0.13
C SER A 55 1.75 2.00 -0.88
N GLY A 56 0.80 2.28 -1.77
CA GLY A 56 0.85 3.49 -2.57
C GLY A 56 0.70 4.71 -1.67
N GLN A 57 1.55 5.72 -1.87
CA GLN A 57 1.39 7.02 -1.22
C GLN A 57 0.31 7.80 -1.97
N ILE A 58 -0.91 7.75 -1.45
CA ILE A 58 -2.11 8.43 -1.98
C ILE A 58 -2.74 9.20 -0.82
N PRO A 59 -2.16 10.35 -0.41
CA PRO A 59 -2.72 11.16 0.67
C PRO A 59 -4.09 11.75 0.26
N PRO A 60 -4.91 12.17 1.23
CA PRO A 60 -6.08 12.99 0.95
C PRO A 60 -5.71 14.20 0.08
N GLY A 61 -6.46 14.42 -1.00
CA GLY A 61 -6.17 15.51 -1.94
C GLY A 61 -5.04 15.24 -2.94
N ALA A 62 -4.56 13.99 -3.05
CA ALA A 62 -3.67 13.60 -4.14
C ALA A 62 -4.30 13.96 -5.51
N ASP A 63 -3.48 14.49 -6.41
CA ASP A 63 -3.89 14.84 -7.77
C ASP A 63 -4.08 13.57 -8.61
N LEU A 64 -5.30 13.04 -8.55
CA LEU A 64 -5.73 11.89 -9.33
C LEU A 64 -6.52 12.38 -10.54
N SER A 65 -6.05 11.99 -11.72
CA SER A 65 -6.70 12.34 -12.99
C SER A 65 -7.07 11.09 -13.76
N GLU A 66 -8.25 11.09 -14.38
CA GLU A 66 -8.65 10.08 -15.35
C GLU A 66 -7.90 10.24 -16.69
N ASP A 67 -7.29 11.40 -16.95
CA ASP A 67 -6.42 11.60 -18.11
C ASP A 67 -5.06 10.92 -17.84
N PRO A 68 -4.70 9.87 -18.60
CA PRO A 68 -3.46 9.14 -18.38
C PRO A 68 -2.20 9.99 -18.63
N ARG A 69 -2.34 11.20 -19.21
CA ARG A 69 -1.24 12.15 -19.43
C ARG A 69 -1.02 13.09 -18.25
N LYS A 70 -1.97 13.20 -17.31
CA LYS A 70 -1.94 14.16 -16.20
C LYS A 70 -1.82 13.48 -14.83
N GLY A 71 -2.23 12.22 -14.73
CA GLY A 71 -2.13 11.44 -13.49
C GLY A 71 -0.83 10.66 -13.34
N ARG A 72 -0.75 9.89 -12.26
CA ARG A 72 0.34 8.93 -12.00
C ARG A 72 -0.03 7.53 -12.49
N LEU A 73 0.43 7.18 -13.68
CA LEU A 73 0.33 5.80 -14.17
C LEU A 73 1.53 4.97 -13.69
N THR A 74 1.26 3.82 -13.09
CA THR A 74 2.31 2.88 -12.66
C THR A 74 2.01 1.48 -13.19
N ALA A 75 3.06 0.72 -13.49
CA ALA A 75 2.96 -0.71 -13.78
C ALA A 75 3.70 -1.47 -12.67
N ASN A 76 3.07 -2.51 -12.14
CA ASN A 76 3.64 -3.34 -11.09
C ASN A 76 3.92 -4.73 -11.65
N ILE A 77 5.10 -5.27 -11.37
CA ILE A 77 5.52 -6.60 -11.81
C ILE A 77 6.13 -7.35 -10.64
N PHE A 78 5.95 -8.67 -10.62
CA PHE A 78 6.70 -9.57 -9.76
C PHE A 78 7.74 -10.31 -10.59
N VAL A 79 8.98 -10.34 -10.11
CA VAL A 79 10.09 -11.02 -10.78
C VAL A 79 10.59 -12.15 -9.89
N THR A 80 10.69 -13.35 -10.45
CA THR A 80 11.39 -14.49 -9.86
C THR A 80 12.42 -14.96 -10.88
N TYR A 81 13.63 -15.28 -10.41
CA TYR A 81 14.68 -15.88 -11.24
C TYR A 81 15.05 -17.24 -10.66
N ARG A 82 15.50 -18.15 -11.53
CA ARG A 82 16.12 -19.41 -11.13
C ARG A 82 17.63 -19.23 -11.30
N VAL A 83 18.38 -19.63 -10.29
CA VAL A 83 19.83 -19.78 -10.33
C VAL A 83 20.16 -21.24 -10.61
#